data_AF-A0A5S9MAR2-F1
#
_entry.id   AF-A0A5S9MAR2-F1
#
_cell.length_a   1.000
_cell.length_b   1.000
_cell.length_c   1.000
_cell.angle_alpha   90.00
_cell.angle_beta   90.00
_cell.angle_gamma   90.00
#
_symmetry.space_group_name_H-M   'P 1'
#
loop_
_entity.id
_entity.type
_entity.pdbx_description
1 polymer ?
#
loop_
_entity_poly.entity_id
_entity_poly.type
_entity_poly.pdbx_seq_one_letter_code
_entity_poly.pdbx_strand_id
1 'polypeptide(L)' 'MTEQKVRKELKTEMPSIYSFELHEMKEWLKEQGEKPFRAAQIFEWLYEKRVTSFDDMSNLSKDLREKLKNQFAITT' A
#
# COMPACT_ATOMS: atom_id res chain seq x y z
N MET A 1 -15.48 28.78 14.41
CA MET A 1 -14.76 28.54 13.14
C MET A 1 -14.70 27.03 12.94
N THR A 2 -15.29 26.53 11.87
CA THR A 2 -15.81 25.15 11.72
C THR A 2 -14.74 24.09 11.42
N GLU A 3 -15.01 22.86 11.89
CA GLU A 3 -14.22 21.61 11.81
C GLU A 3 -13.73 21.21 10.41
N GLN A 4 -14.22 21.86 9.36
CA GLN A 4 -13.81 21.65 7.97
C GLN A 4 -12.36 22.08 7.70
N LYS A 5 -11.79 22.97 8.52
CA LYS A 5 -10.41 23.42 8.34
C LYS A 5 -9.37 22.41 8.85
N VAL A 6 -9.73 21.57 9.82
CA VAL A 6 -8.80 20.58 10.42
C VAL A 6 -8.55 19.39 9.49
N ARG A 7 -9.55 18.96 8.70
CA ARG A 7 -9.42 17.79 7.82
C ARG A 7 -8.52 18.01 6.59
N LYS A 8 -8.20 19.27 6.26
CA LYS A 8 -7.47 19.63 5.03
C LYS A 8 -5.97 19.86 5.24
N GLU A 9 -5.49 19.87 6.49
CA GLU A 9 -4.13 20.31 6.86
C GLU A 9 -3.16 19.20 7.31
N LEU A 10 -3.49 17.93 7.07
CA LEU A 10 -2.49 16.85 7.07
C LEU A 10 -2.55 16.11 5.73
N LYS A 11 -2.11 16.77 4.66
CA LYS A 11 -1.52 16.03 3.52
C LYS A 11 -0.17 15.49 4.00
N THR A 12 -0.20 14.53 4.92
CA THR A 12 0.92 13.59 5.08
C THR A 12 1.03 12.85 3.76
N GLU A 13 2.14 13.05 3.06
CA GLU A 13 2.45 12.34 1.82
C GLU A 13 2.21 10.84 2.06
N MET A 14 1.47 10.18 1.16
CA MET A 14 1.23 8.74 1.29
C MET A 14 2.58 8.05 1.45
N PRO A 15 2.78 7.22 2.50
CA PRO A 15 4.06 6.59 2.73
C PRO A 15 4.45 5.76 1.49
N SER A 16 5.75 5.76 1.19
CA SER A 16 6.25 4.87 0.16
C SER A 16 6.08 3.43 0.63
N ILE A 17 5.59 2.57 -0.25
CA ILE A 17 5.54 1.13 0.00
C ILE A 17 6.95 0.53 0.17
N TYR A 18 8.00 1.19 -0.35
CA TYR A 18 9.39 0.78 -0.16
C TYR A 18 9.93 1.09 1.23
N SER A 19 9.23 1.91 2.02
CA SER A 19 9.58 2.17 3.43
C SER A 19 9.15 1.05 4.37
N PHE A 20 8.37 0.08 3.90
CA PHE A 20 7.90 -1.04 4.68
C PHE A 20 8.81 -2.25 4.50
N GLU A 21 9.12 -2.93 5.61
CA GLU A 21 9.70 -4.26 5.59
C GLU A 21 8.64 -5.34 5.35
N LEU A 22 9.10 -6.54 4.98
CA LEU A 22 8.21 -7.67 4.71
C LEU A 22 7.32 -8.03 5.90
N HIS A 23 7.82 -7.85 7.14
CA HIS A 23 7.08 -8.18 8.34
C HIS A 23 5.98 -7.14 8.63
N GLU A 24 6.26 -5.85 8.45
CA GLU A 24 5.30 -4.75 8.60
C GLU A 24 4.19 -4.87 7.54
N MET A 25 4.54 -5.22 6.29
CA MET A 25 3.54 -5.46 5.24
C MET A 25 2.64 -6.65 5.57
N LYS A 26 3.17 -7.71 6.21
CA LYS A 26 2.35 -8.84 6.69
C LYS A 26 1.38 -8.41 7.78
N GLU A 27 1.80 -7.55 8.69
CA GLU A 27 0.95 -7.02 9.76
C GLU A 27 -0.14 -6.12 9.20
N TRP A 28 0.22 -5.16 8.33
CA TRP A 28 -0.73 -4.31 7.64
C TRP A 28 -1.78 -5.14 6.88
N LEU A 29 -1.38 -6.18 6.16
CA LEU A 29 -2.33 -7.07 5.47
C LEU A 29 -3.31 -7.74 6.44
N LYS A 30 -2.86 -8.19 7.61
CA LYS A 30 -3.77 -8.77 8.62
C LYS A 30 -4.79 -7.74 9.09
N GLU A 31 -4.37 -6.51 9.35
CA GLU A 31 -5.24 -5.41 9.77
C GLU A 31 -6.28 -5.07 8.68
N GLN A 32 -5.92 -5.23 7.41
CA GLN A 32 -6.83 -5.05 6.28
C GLN A 32 -7.70 -6.28 5.95
N GLY A 33 -7.65 -7.33 6.78
CA GLY A 33 -8.40 -8.58 6.58
C GLY A 33 -7.88 -9.47 5.45
N GLU A 34 -6.64 -9.26 5.01
CA GLU A 34 -5.99 -9.98 3.93
C GLU A 34 -5.02 -11.06 4.44
N LYS A 35 -4.73 -12.05 3.59
CA LYS A 35 -3.84 -13.15 3.96
C LYS A 35 -2.37 -12.66 4.00
N PRO A 36 -1.61 -12.91 5.08
CA PRO A 36 -0.24 -12.39 5.23
C PRO A 36 0.73 -12.83 4.13
N PHE A 37 0.52 -14.01 3.53
CA PHE A 37 1.41 -14.50 2.46
C PHE A 37 1.42 -13.58 1.23
N ARG A 38 0.40 -12.73 1.04
CA ARG A 38 0.36 -11.78 -0.07
C ARG A 38 1.48 -10.75 -0.02
N ALA A 39 2.09 -10.51 1.15
CA ALA A 39 3.24 -9.61 1.28
C ALA A 39 4.40 -10.05 0.36
N ALA A 40 4.66 -11.35 0.25
CA ALA A 40 5.70 -11.87 -0.62
C ALA A 40 5.40 -11.58 -2.10
N GLN A 41 4.13 -11.69 -2.51
CA GLN A 41 3.71 -11.37 -3.88
C GLN A 41 3.91 -9.88 -4.17
N ILE A 42 3.52 -9.00 -3.23
CA ILE A 42 3.73 -7.55 -3.35
C ILE A 42 5.22 -7.25 -3.51
N PHE A 43 6.08 -7.86 -2.69
CA PHE A 43 7.53 -7.66 -2.75
C PHE A 43 8.14 -8.16 -4.07
N GLU A 44 7.70 -9.31 -4.58
CA GLU A 44 8.09 -9.80 -5.92
C GLU A 44 7.77 -8.74 -6.99
N TRP A 45 6.57 -8.15 -6.97
CA TRP A 45 6.19 -7.10 -7.91
C TRP A 45 7.04 -5.84 -7.80
N LEU A 46 7.35 -5.41 -6.58
CA LEU A 46 8.13 -4.19 -6.32
C LEU A 46 9.62 -4.36 -6.65
N TYR A 47 10.23 -5.45 -6.19
CA TYR A 47 11.69 -5.61 -6.25
C TYR A 47 12.19 -6.43 -7.44
N GLU A 48 11.41 -7.42 -7.92
CA GLU A 48 11.81 -8.24 -9.06
C GLU A 48 11.24 -7.67 -10.36
N LYS A 49 9.93 -7.35 -10.37
CA LYS A 49 9.23 -6.89 -11.58
C LYS A 49 9.26 -5.38 -11.77
N ARG A 50 9.66 -4.62 -10.74
CA ARG A 50 9.85 -3.16 -10.79
C ARG A 50 8.62 -2.42 -11.33
N VAL A 51 7.42 -2.82 -10.88
CA VAL A 51 6.19 -2.17 -11.32
C VAL A 51 6.12 -0.73 -10.84
N THR A 52 5.43 0.10 -11.62
CA THR A 52 5.20 1.51 -11.29
C THR A 52 3.74 1.78 -10.91
N SER A 53 2.86 0.79 -11.06
CA SER A 53 1.47 0.85 -10.64
C SER A 53 1.05 -0.41 -9.90
N PHE A 54 0.20 -0.26 -8.89
CA PHE A 54 -0.45 -1.39 -8.22
C PHE A 54 -1.35 -2.18 -9.17
N ASP A 55 -1.85 -1.57 -10.25
CA ASP A 55 -2.69 -2.24 -11.26
C ASP A 55 -1.97 -3.38 -11.99
N ASP A 56 -0.65 -3.29 -12.09
CA ASP A 56 0.18 -4.29 -12.76
C ASP A 56 0.25 -5.61 -11.97
N MET A 57 -0.11 -5.59 -10.67
CA MET A 57 -0.08 -6.74 -9.78
C MET A 57 -1.27 -7.69 -10.03
N SER A 58 -1.24 -8.38 -11.18
CA SER A 58 -2.36 -9.16 -11.71
C SER A 58 -2.80 -10.36 -10.87
N ASN A 59 -1.91 -10.87 -10.01
CA ASN A 59 -2.20 -11.98 -9.07
C ASN A 59 -2.81 -11.53 -7.73
N LEU A 60 -2.98 -10.22 -7.53
CA LEU A 60 -3.70 -9.65 -6.39
C LEU A 60 -5.18 -9.42 -6.75
N SER A 61 -6.05 -9.46 -5.75
CA SER A 61 -7.46 -9.10 -5.96
C SER A 61 -7.59 -7.61 -6.30
N LYS A 62 -8.68 -7.24 -6.96
CA LYS A 62 -8.99 -5.83 -7.23
C LYS A 62 -9.09 -5.01 -5.93
N ASP A 63 -9.77 -5.57 -4.91
CA ASP A 63 -9.93 -4.96 -3.59
C ASP A 63 -8.57 -4.67 -2.92
N LEU A 64 -7.64 -5.63 -2.94
CA LEU A 64 -6.30 -5.41 -2.36
C LEU A 64 -5.52 -4.33 -3.12
N ARG A 65 -5.57 -4.33 -4.46
CA ARG A 65 -4.92 -3.27 -5.23
C ARG A 65 -5.48 -1.89 -4.88
N GLU A 66 -6.79 -1.78 -4.68
CA GLU A 66 -7.43 -0.53 -4.25
C GLU A 66 -6.99 -0.11 -2.84
N LYS A 67 -6.92 -1.05 -1.88
CA LYS A 67 -6.38 -0.78 -0.53
C LYS A 67 -4.94 -0.27 -0.58
N LEU A 68 -4.08 -0.89 -1.40
CA LEU A 68 -2.69 -0.46 -1.57
C LEU A 68 -2.59 0.95 -2.15
N LYS A 69 -3.34 1.25 -3.21
CA LYS A 69 -3.40 2.59 -3.82
C LYS A 69 -3.86 3.69 -2.86
N ASN A 70 -4.77 3.35 -1.96
CA ASN A 70 -5.33 4.30 -1.00
C ASN A 70 -4.36 4.61 0.15
N GLN A 71 -3.39 3.73 0.43
CA GLN A 71 -2.49 3.88 1.57
C GLN A 71 -1.02 4.08 1.25
N PHE A 72 -0.58 3.73 0.04
CA PHE A 72 0.83 3.77 -0.31
C PHE A 72 1.08 4.41 -1.67
N ALA A 73 2.25 5.01 -1.79
CA ALA A 73 2.82 5.41 -3.07
C ALA A 73 3.93 4.42 -3.49
N ILE A 74 4.12 4.22 -4.80
CA ILE A 74 5.29 3.53 -5.34
C ILE A 74 6.32 4.60 -5.72
N THR A 75 7.07 5.08 -4.73
CA THR A 75 8.09 6.12 -4.91
C THR A 75 9.37 5.71 -4.19
N THR A 76 10.49 5.71 -4.89
CA THR A 76 11.83 5.47 -4.31
C THR A 76 12.45 6.75 -3.80
#